data_AF-A0A935TIM3-F1
#
_entry.id   AF-A0A935TIM3-F1
#
_cell.length_a   1.000
_cell.length_b   1.000
_cell.length_c   1.000
_cell.angle_alpha   90.00
_cell.angle_beta   90.00
_cell.angle_gamma   90.00
#
_symmetry.space_group_name_H-M   'P 1'
#
loop_
_entity.id
_entity.type
_entity.pdbx_description
1 polymer ?
#
loop_
_entity_poly.entity_id
_entity_poly.type
_entity_poly.pdbx_seq_one_letter_code
_entity_poly.pdbx_strand_id
1 'polypeptide(L)' 'MLEWAKTMTWKGVHPVVELSGTVYEKGVTVAKDAMQAVESRLERNPLLSKWDILIRPACPV' A
#
# COMPACT_ATOMS: atom_id res chain seq x y z
N MET A 1 7.01 -1.97 21.29
CA MET A 1 6.07 -3.08 21.09
C MET A 1 5.70 -3.17 19.60
N LEU A 2 6.63 -3.62 18.76
CA LEU A 2 6.40 -3.86 17.32
C LEU A 2 7.06 -5.18 16.83
N GLU A 3 7.89 -5.81 17.67
CA GLU A 3 8.67 -7.00 17.33
C GLU A 3 7.81 -8.22 16.99
N TRP A 4 6.58 -8.31 17.51
CA TRP A 4 5.65 -9.39 17.16
C TRP A 4 5.31 -9.41 15.67
N ALA A 5 5.28 -8.25 15.00
CA ALA A 5 5.00 -8.17 13.56
C ALA A 5 6.11 -8.85 12.72
N LYS A 6 7.34 -8.96 13.23
CA LYS A 6 8.44 -9.68 12.57
C LYS A 6 8.33 -11.19 12.72
N THR A 7 7.62 -11.65 13.75
CA THR A 7 7.50 -13.08 14.07
C THR A 7 6.46 -13.81 13.21
N MET A 8 5.58 -13.08 12.53
CA MET A 8 4.59 -13.71 11.65
C MET A 8 5.25 -14.24 10.36
N THR A 9 4.64 -15.25 9.76
CA THR A 9 5.10 -15.83 8.50
C THR A 9 3.97 -15.76 7.48
N TRP A 10 4.19 -15.06 6.38
CA TRP A 10 3.22 -14.95 5.28
C TRP A 10 3.72 -15.73 4.07
N LYS A 11 2.94 -16.73 3.64
CA LYS A 11 3.32 -17.64 2.51
C LYS A 11 4.74 -18.23 2.65
N GLY A 12 5.15 -18.56 3.87
CA GLY A 12 6.48 -19.12 4.16
C GLY A 12 7.61 -18.09 4.25
N VAL A 13 7.31 -16.80 4.09
CA VAL A 13 8.30 -15.71 4.11
C VAL A 13 8.09 -14.84 5.35
N HIS A 14 9.19 -14.52 6.03
CA HIS A 14 9.17 -13.53 7.11
C HIS A 14 9.06 -12.11 6.56
N PRO A 15 8.23 -11.25 7.15
CA PRO A 15 8.07 -9.88 6.69
C PRO A 15 9.29 -9.03 7.07
N VAL A 16 9.64 -8.08 6.21
CA VAL A 16 10.56 -6.99 6.53
C VAL A 16 9.74 -5.87 7.19
N VAL A 17 10.08 -5.52 8.43
CA VAL A 17 9.33 -4.53 9.21
C VAL A 17 10.28 -3.44 9.70
N GLU A 18 9.99 -2.21 9.30
CA GLU A 18 10.69 -1.00 9.76
C GLU A 18 9.72 -0.08 10.51
N LEU A 19 10.17 0.48 11.63
CA LEU A 19 9.41 1.48 12.37
C LEU A 19 9.75 2.86 11.82
N SER A 20 8.75 3.54 11.25
CA SER A 20 8.89 4.96 10.94
C SER A 20 8.84 5.77 12.24
N GLY A 21 9.95 6.41 12.61
CA GLY A 21 10.03 7.33 13.77
C GLY A 21 9.46 8.73 13.50
N THR A 22 9.04 8.99 12.26
CA THR A 22 8.43 10.27 11.87
C THR A 22 6.99 10.35 12.34
N VAL A 23 6.57 11.55 12.75
CA VAL A 23 5.17 11.81 13.07
C VAL A 23 4.38 11.79 11.77
N TYR A 24 3.45 10.84 11.65
CA TYR A 24 2.49 10.85 10.56
C TYR A 24 1.42 11.91 10.84
N GLU A 25 1.52 13.04 10.14
CA GLU A 25 0.55 14.12 10.27
C GLU A 25 -0.84 13.64 9.84
N LYS A 26 -1.80 13.72 10.76
CA LYS A 26 -3.20 13.36 10.54
C LYS A 26 -4.01 14.60 10.16
N GLY A 27 -5.05 14.43 9.35
CA GLY A 27 -5.88 15.54 8.85
C GLY A 27 -5.37 16.16 7.54
N VAL A 28 -4.25 15.68 7.01
CA VAL A 28 -3.77 16.03 5.67
C VAL A 28 -4.60 15.27 4.63
N THR A 29 -5.22 16.01 3.71
CA THR A 29 -5.94 15.43 2.57
C THR A 29 -5.03 15.45 1.35
N VAL A 30 -4.89 14.31 0.68
CA VAL A 30 -4.12 14.22 -0.57
C VAL A 30 -4.81 15.09 -1.63
N ALA A 31 -4.05 15.97 -2.28
CA ALA A 31 -4.57 16.77 -3.39
C ALA A 31 -5.06 15.86 -4.53
N LYS A 32 -6.18 16.22 -5.16
CA LYS A 32 -6.78 15.44 -6.26
C LYS A 32 -5.77 15.18 -7.39
N ASP A 33 -4.99 16.20 -7.73
CA ASP A 33 -4.00 16.16 -8.80
C ASP A 33 -2.88 15.15 -8.48
N ALA A 34 -2.43 15.10 -7.22
CA ALA A 34 -1.42 14.14 -6.78
C ALA A 34 -1.97 12.70 -6.81
N MET A 35 -3.23 12.51 -6.44
CA MET A 35 -3.88 11.19 -6.49
C MET A 35 -4.19 10.74 -7.92
N GLN A 36 -4.37 11.65 -8.87
CA GLN A 36 -4.71 11.33 -10.25
C GLN A 36 -3.62 10.50 -10.95
N ALA A 37 -2.34 10.85 -10.71
CA ALA A 37 -1.23 10.07 -11.23
C ALA A 37 -1.23 8.64 -10.68
N VAL A 38 -1.59 8.46 -9.40
CA VAL A 38 -1.72 7.14 -8.79
C VAL A 38 -2.88 6.36 -9.41
N GLU A 39 -4.07 6.95 -9.47
CA GLU A 39 -5.27 6.32 -10.05
C GLU A 39 -5.07 5.92 -11.51
N SER A 40 -4.34 6.71 -12.32
CA SER A 40 -4.04 6.35 -13.71
C SER A 40 -3.25 5.06 -13.89
N ARG A 41 -2.51 4.64 -12.85
CA ARG A 41 -1.75 3.38 -12.85
C ARG A 41 -2.56 2.20 -12.30
N LEU A 42 -3.61 2.46 -11.52
CA LEU A 42 -4.38 1.43 -10.83
C LEU A 42 -5.44 0.84 -11.77
N GLU A 43 -5.45 -0.49 -11.90
CA GLU A 43 -6.48 -1.19 -12.68
C GLU A 43 -7.67 -1.53 -11.78
N ARG A 44 -8.87 -1.04 -12.13
CA ARG A 44 -10.11 -1.29 -11.39
C ARG A 44 -11.02 -2.22 -12.19
N ASN A 45 -11.63 -3.19 -11.52
CA ASN A 45 -12.63 -4.06 -12.14
C ASN A 45 -14.02 -3.40 -12.04
N PRO A 46 -14.73 -3.18 -13.17
CA PRO A 46 -16.04 -2.54 -13.16
C PRO A 46 -17.13 -3.35 -12.43
N LEU A 47 -16.93 -4.65 -12.24
CA LEU A 47 -17.90 -5.55 -11.60
C LEU A 47 -17.68 -5.68 -10.09
N LEU A 48 -16.56 -5.18 -9.57
CA LEU A 48 -16.19 -5.36 -8.16
C LEU A 48 -16.32 -4.06 -7.37
N SER A 49 -16.26 -4.20 -6.05
CA SER A 49 -16.37 -3.05 -5.14
C SER A 49 -15.25 -2.04 -5.38
N LYS A 50 -15.49 -0.78 -4.98
CA LYS A 50 -14.55 0.35 -5.15
C LYS A 50 -13.11 0.06 -4.69
N TRP A 51 -12.93 -0.85 -3.75
CA TRP A 51 -11.63 -1.15 -3.13
C TRP A 51 -10.92 -2.34 -3.78
N ASP A 52 -11.54 -3.00 -4.75
CA ASP A 52 -10.88 -4.03 -5.55
C ASP A 52 -10.02 -3.38 -6.64
N ILE A 53 -8.70 -3.53 -6.48
CA ILE A 53 -7.70 -2.87 -7.30
C ILE A 53 -6.60 -3.87 -7.63
N LEU A 54 -6.26 -3.98 -8.92
CA LEU A 54 -5.11 -4.72 -9.39
C LEU A 54 -3.91 -3.77 -9.56
N ILE A 55 -2.81 -4.08 -8.87
CA ILE A 55 -1.55 -3.34 -8.97
C ILE A 55 -0.56 -4.21 -9.75
N ARG A 56 -0.20 -3.78 -10.96
CA ARG A 56 0.90 -4.41 -11.70
C ARG A 56 2.24 -3.81 -11.25
N PRO A 57 3.28 -4.63 -11.04
CA PRO A 57 4.61 -4.13 -10.75
C PRO A 57 5.13 -3.30 -11.94
N ALA A 58 5.72 -2.14 -11.66
CA ALA A 58 6.25 -1.24 -12.68
C ALA A 58 7.55 -1.75 -13.32
N CYS A 59 8.17 -2.79 -12.75
CA CYS A 59 9.35 -3.45 -13.28
C CYS A 59 9.09 -4.97 -13.31
N PRO A 60 9.17 -5.64 -14.47
CA PRO A 60 9.27 -7.09 -14.50
C PRO A 60 10.67 -7.47 -14.00
N VAL A 61 10.71 -8.12 -12.84
CA VAL A 61 11.89 -8.89 -12.41
C VAL A 61 12.02 -10.17 -13.22
#